data_AF-A0A0G0UWT4-F1
#
_entry.id   AF-A0A0G0UWT4-F1
#
_cell.length_a   1.000
_cell.length_b   1.000
_cell.length_c   1.000
_cell.angle_alpha   90.00
_cell.angle_beta   90.00
_cell.angle_gamma   90.00
#
_symmetry.space_group_name_H-M   'P 1'
#
loop_
_entity.id
_entity.type
_entity.pdbx_description
1 polymer ?
#
loop_
_entity_poly.entity_id
_entity_poly.type
_entity_poly.pdbx_seq_one_letter_code
_entity_poly.pdbx_strand_id
1 'polypeptide(L)'
;MFYVVYPPMPAILAMPFRFILGNKFEQQYLAHFLGAGIVALTMLIAWTVKRDGSPLERKKILIWVGLLSGFGNIIWFLSATGSSWYLGQVSSAFFLTFALYESLTKKRSFLVGIFFGAAFLSRINIFISLPVFLYLLWDKKWFKNYLKIGLGILPFLLLNFTYNFIRFGVVWDKAYFILPQILNELNRPWFVKGVTNIAYIPSNLIAAFWSFPKILNTPPYIEPSWSSLAIWITTPAFIFAFFSSIKERLTRFLWLSVLLTFLVVAMHGGTGWAQFGYRFAVDFYPFLFLLVIKGVSRTGLRWHHWLLLALSIIVNLWGVLWINKFGWVSF
;
A
#
# COMPACT_ATOMS: atom_id res chain seq x y z
N MET A 1 -14.01 -17.64 -22.67
CA MET A 1 -12.66 -17.18 -22.33
C MET A 1 -12.70 -16.61 -20.92
N PHE A 2 -11.79 -17.00 -20.03
CA PHE A 2 -11.72 -16.48 -18.66
C PHE A 2 -10.63 -15.41 -18.57
N TYR A 3 -10.94 -14.26 -17.95
CA TYR A 3 -9.99 -13.17 -17.76
C TYR A 3 -9.73 -12.94 -16.26
N VAL A 4 -8.48 -12.63 -15.92
CA VAL A 4 -8.13 -12.23 -14.55
C VAL A 4 -8.75 -10.87 -14.23
N VAL A 5 -9.22 -10.70 -12.98
CA VAL A 5 -9.91 -9.46 -12.57
C VAL A 5 -8.93 -8.32 -12.29
N TYR A 6 -7.73 -8.64 -11.82
CA TYR A 6 -6.75 -7.67 -11.36
C TYR A 6 -6.16 -6.84 -12.51
N PRO A 7 -5.74 -5.58 -12.23
CA PRO A 7 -4.91 -4.81 -13.15
C PRO A 7 -3.62 -5.57 -13.52
N PRO A 8 -3.08 -5.38 -14.74
CA PRO A 8 -2.08 -6.30 -15.28
C PRO A 8 -0.63 -6.05 -14.80
N MET A 9 -0.32 -4.94 -14.12
CA MET A 9 1.07 -4.62 -13.78
C MET A 9 1.81 -5.70 -12.96
N PRO A 10 1.20 -6.33 -11.93
CA PRO A 10 1.82 -7.45 -11.22
C PRO A 10 2.18 -8.62 -12.14
N ALA A 11 1.32 -8.94 -13.10
CA ALA A 11 1.57 -9.99 -14.08
C ALA A 11 2.70 -9.59 -15.05
N ILE A 12 2.71 -8.34 -15.51
CA ILE A 12 3.78 -7.81 -16.37
C ILE A 12 5.13 -7.88 -15.66
N LEU A 13 5.19 -7.58 -14.35
CA LEU A 13 6.40 -7.74 -13.54
C LEU A 13 6.83 -9.21 -13.41
N ALA A 14 5.88 -10.14 -13.33
CA ALA A 14 6.16 -11.56 -13.23
C ALA A 14 6.61 -12.19 -14.56
N MET A 15 6.22 -11.63 -15.72
CA MET A 15 6.47 -12.20 -17.04
C MET A 15 7.96 -12.51 -17.32
N PRO A 16 8.94 -11.62 -17.08
CA PRO A 16 10.34 -11.93 -17.34
C PRO A 16 10.87 -13.10 -16.51
N PHE A 17 10.52 -13.16 -15.22
CA PHE A 17 10.93 -14.26 -14.34
C PHE A 17 10.28 -15.57 -14.75
N ARG A 18 8.99 -15.52 -15.11
CA ARG A 18 8.26 -16.69 -15.61
C ARG A 18 8.81 -17.20 -16.93
N PHE A 19 9.24 -16.29 -17.82
CA PHE A 19 9.88 -16.65 -19.09
C PHE A 19 11.22 -17.36 -18.88
N ILE A 20 12.03 -16.91 -17.93
CA ILE A 20 13.37 -17.48 -17.66
C ILE A 20 13.29 -18.77 -16.84
N LEU A 21 12.49 -18.78 -15.78
CA LEU A 21 12.45 -19.87 -14.77
C LEU A 21 11.31 -20.87 -14.99
N GLY A 22 10.38 -20.58 -15.90
CA GLY A 22 9.25 -21.44 -16.22
C GLY A 22 8.38 -21.78 -15.00
N ASN A 23 7.99 -23.06 -14.90
CA ASN A 23 7.15 -23.58 -13.81
C ASN A 23 7.77 -23.46 -12.41
N LYS A 24 9.09 -23.24 -12.30
CA LYS A 24 9.79 -23.10 -11.02
C LYS A 24 9.63 -21.72 -10.38
N PHE A 25 9.13 -20.73 -11.13
CA PHE A 25 8.90 -19.41 -10.57
C PHE A 25 7.59 -19.35 -9.78
N GLU A 26 7.72 -19.16 -8.48
CA GLU A 26 6.62 -18.85 -7.59
C GLU A 26 6.43 -17.34 -7.48
N GLN A 27 5.19 -16.88 -7.65
CA GLN A 27 4.81 -15.47 -7.58
C GLN A 27 5.23 -14.82 -6.23
N GLN A 28 5.26 -15.61 -5.16
CA GLN A 28 5.66 -15.17 -3.83
C GLN A 28 7.07 -14.57 -3.80
N TYR A 29 8.00 -15.06 -4.62
CA TYR A 29 9.34 -14.49 -4.72
C TYR A 29 9.33 -13.04 -5.21
N LEU A 30 8.45 -12.70 -6.15
CA LEU A 30 8.28 -11.32 -6.60
C LEU A 30 7.70 -10.46 -5.48
N ALA A 31 6.73 -10.97 -4.72
CA ALA A 31 6.18 -10.25 -3.58
C ALA A 31 7.26 -9.97 -2.52
N HIS A 32 8.14 -10.93 -2.21
CA HIS A 32 9.30 -10.73 -1.33
C HIS A 32 10.24 -9.65 -1.85
N PHE A 33 10.59 -9.69 -3.13
CA PHE A 33 11.51 -8.72 -3.74
C PHE A 33 10.94 -7.29 -3.70
N LEU A 34 9.67 -7.13 -4.06
CA LEU A 34 8.98 -5.83 -4.02
C LEU A 34 8.82 -5.33 -2.57
N GLY A 35 8.49 -6.21 -1.63
CA GLY A 35 8.45 -5.90 -0.20
C GLY A 35 9.78 -5.38 0.32
N ALA A 36 10.89 -6.09 0.06
CA ALA A 36 12.24 -5.64 0.40
C ALA A 36 12.61 -4.32 -0.28
N GLY A 37 12.18 -4.14 -1.54
CA GLY A 37 12.34 -2.89 -2.28
C GLY A 37 11.64 -1.70 -1.60
N ILE A 38 10.44 -1.89 -1.05
CA ILE A 38 9.73 -0.86 -0.28
C ILE A 38 10.56 -0.44 0.94
N VAL A 39 11.18 -1.39 1.66
CA VAL A 39 12.05 -1.10 2.81
C VAL A 39 13.22 -0.23 2.39
N ALA A 40 13.95 -0.64 1.35
CA ALA A 40 15.10 0.09 0.83
C ALA A 40 14.72 1.51 0.40
N LEU A 41 13.64 1.66 -0.37
CA LEU A 41 13.15 2.97 -0.82
C LEU A 41 12.69 3.84 0.34
N THR A 42 12.04 3.27 1.35
CA THR A 42 11.57 4.02 2.53
C THR A 42 12.75 4.50 3.38
N MET A 43 13.79 3.68 3.54
CA MET A 43 15.05 4.10 4.17
C MET A 43 15.75 5.19 3.36
N LEU A 44 15.76 5.09 2.03
CA LEU A 44 16.29 6.13 1.16
C LEU A 44 15.48 7.43 1.29
N ILE A 45 14.16 7.38 1.36
CA ILE A 45 13.31 8.54 1.65
C ILE A 45 13.68 9.14 3.00
N ALA A 46 13.83 8.34 4.05
CA ALA A 46 14.26 8.82 5.36
C ALA A 46 15.64 9.49 5.32
N TRP A 47 16.55 9.04 4.46
CA TRP A 47 17.82 9.70 4.23
C TRP A 47 17.67 11.10 3.60
N THR A 48 16.65 11.33 2.77
CA THR A 48 16.44 12.61 2.08
C THR A 48 15.83 13.70 2.94
N VAL A 49 15.08 13.33 3.98
CA VAL A 49 14.40 14.29 4.85
C VAL A 49 15.44 15.04 5.68
N LYS A 50 15.51 16.36 5.48
CA LYS A 50 16.44 17.25 6.21
C LYS A 50 16.23 17.13 7.71
N ARG A 51 17.34 17.15 8.45
CA ARG A 51 17.34 17.07 9.91
C ARG A 51 18.42 17.94 10.53
N ASP A 52 18.03 18.65 11.59
CA ASP A 52 18.96 19.33 12.49
C ASP A 52 19.39 18.32 13.57
N GLY A 53 20.48 17.60 13.34
CA GLY A 53 21.04 16.71 14.37
C GLY A 53 22.22 15.87 13.93
N SER A 54 22.78 15.12 14.88
CA SER A 54 24.05 14.41 14.69
C SER A 54 23.94 13.27 13.66
N PRO A 55 25.07 12.90 13.00
CA PRO A 55 25.12 11.75 12.10
C PRO A 55 24.66 10.43 12.75
N LEU A 56 24.93 10.25 14.05
CA LEU A 56 24.50 9.08 14.81
C LEU A 56 22.98 8.96 14.87
N GLU A 57 22.31 10.06 15.15
CA GLU A 57 20.86 10.09 15.24
C GLU A 57 20.19 9.85 13.87
N ARG A 58 20.79 10.32 12.78
CA ARG A 58 20.34 10.00 11.42
C ARG A 58 20.40 8.50 11.16
N LYS A 59 21.48 7.82 11.56
CA LYS A 59 21.60 6.35 11.46
C LYS A 59 20.53 5.64 12.27
N LYS A 60 20.23 6.09 13.50
CA LYS A 60 19.15 5.52 14.32
C LYS A 60 17.80 5.61 13.62
N ILE A 61 17.47 6.76 13.03
CA ILE A 61 16.22 6.92 12.26
C ILE A 61 16.18 5.97 11.07
N LEU A 62 17.26 5.84 10.31
CA LEU A 62 17.29 4.90 9.18
C LEU A 62 17.01 3.47 9.62
N ILE A 63 17.67 3.02 10.70
CA ILE A 63 17.46 1.67 11.25
C ILE A 63 16.02 1.53 11.72
N TRP A 64 15.51 2.49 12.48
CA TRP A 64 14.14 2.47 12.99
C TRP A 64 13.10 2.44 11.85
N VAL A 65 13.29 3.23 10.80
CA VAL A 65 12.42 3.26 9.61
C VAL A 65 12.53 1.96 8.81
N GLY A 66 13.73 1.41 8.66
CA GLY A 66 13.96 0.13 8.00
C GLY A 66 13.26 -1.01 8.72
N LEU A 67 13.38 -1.07 10.06
CA LEU A 67 12.67 -2.04 10.88
C LEU A 67 11.16 -1.85 10.83
N LEU A 68 10.66 -0.61 10.86
CA LEU A 68 9.23 -0.32 10.78
C LEU A 68 8.66 -0.76 9.42
N SER A 69 9.30 -0.35 8.32
CA SER A 69 8.84 -0.66 6.96
C SER A 69 9.04 -2.12 6.57
N GLY A 70 10.03 -2.81 7.15
CA GLY A 70 10.30 -4.22 6.89
C GLY A 70 9.51 -5.20 7.75
N PHE A 71 9.36 -4.91 9.04
CA PHE A 71 8.81 -5.87 10.01
C PHE A 71 7.65 -5.31 10.84
N GLY A 72 7.59 -3.98 11.03
CA GLY A 72 6.59 -3.35 11.87
C GLY A 72 5.28 -3.00 11.18
N ASN A 73 4.91 -3.66 10.08
CA ASN A 73 3.65 -3.38 9.38
C ASN A 73 3.18 -4.57 8.51
N ILE A 74 1.92 -4.51 8.06
CA ILE A 74 1.28 -5.62 7.36
C ILE A 74 1.83 -5.92 5.96
N ILE A 75 2.65 -5.04 5.35
CA ILE A 75 3.33 -5.34 4.08
C ILE A 75 4.19 -6.60 4.23
N TRP A 76 4.73 -6.87 5.42
CA TRP A 76 5.45 -8.12 5.69
C TRP A 76 4.55 -9.34 5.47
N PHE A 77 3.36 -9.36 6.07
CA PHE A 77 2.37 -10.44 5.86
C PHE A 77 1.96 -10.59 4.40
N LEU A 78 1.64 -9.48 3.73
CA LEU A 78 1.22 -9.48 2.33
C LEU A 78 2.32 -10.02 1.41
N SER A 79 3.56 -9.57 1.64
CA SER A 79 4.73 -9.98 0.85
C SER A 79 5.09 -11.44 1.13
N ALA A 80 5.01 -11.88 2.39
CA ALA A 80 5.25 -13.25 2.80
C ALA A 80 4.21 -14.22 2.22
N THR A 81 2.95 -13.80 2.04
CA THR A 81 1.91 -14.68 1.48
C THR A 81 1.90 -14.65 -0.05
N GLY A 82 2.14 -13.49 -0.67
CA GLY A 82 2.36 -13.39 -2.12
C GLY A 82 1.16 -13.72 -3.02
N SER A 83 -0.07 -13.78 -2.49
CA SER A 83 -1.28 -14.03 -3.27
C SER A 83 -1.50 -13.01 -4.39
N SER A 84 -2.33 -13.33 -5.39
CA SER A 84 -2.62 -12.45 -6.54
C SER A 84 -3.14 -11.08 -6.12
N TRP A 85 -4.03 -10.98 -5.14
CA TRP A 85 -4.53 -9.70 -4.65
C TRP A 85 -3.52 -8.96 -3.77
N TYR A 86 -2.70 -9.66 -2.97
CA TYR A 86 -1.65 -9.02 -2.17
C TYR A 86 -0.54 -8.47 -3.06
N LEU A 87 -0.15 -9.20 -4.10
CA LEU A 87 0.87 -8.74 -5.05
C LEU A 87 0.46 -7.44 -5.74
N GLY A 88 -0.83 -7.25 -6.07
CA GLY A 88 -1.33 -5.97 -6.58
C GLY A 88 -1.08 -4.80 -5.63
N GLN A 89 -1.31 -5.01 -4.33
CA GLN A 89 -1.11 -3.99 -3.29
C GLN A 89 0.37 -3.72 -3.04
N VAL A 90 1.19 -4.77 -2.92
CA VAL A 90 2.64 -4.64 -2.72
C VAL A 90 3.31 -3.99 -3.94
N SER A 91 2.93 -4.36 -5.16
CA SER A 91 3.44 -3.74 -6.40
C SER A 91 3.10 -2.26 -6.46
N SER A 92 1.85 -1.92 -6.17
CA SER A 92 1.39 -0.53 -6.08
C SER A 92 2.20 0.27 -5.04
N ALA A 93 2.32 -0.25 -3.82
CA ALA A 93 3.07 0.41 -2.76
C ALA A 93 4.55 0.59 -3.13
N PHE A 94 5.17 -0.40 -3.78
CA PHE A 94 6.56 -0.31 -4.27
C PHE A 94 6.72 0.85 -5.26
N PHE A 95 5.92 0.86 -6.32
CA PHE A 95 6.00 1.90 -7.33
C PHE A 95 5.63 3.29 -6.81
N LEU A 96 4.65 3.39 -5.92
CA LEU A 96 4.26 4.65 -5.30
C LEU A 96 5.36 5.18 -4.37
N THR A 97 6.01 4.30 -3.61
CA THR A 97 7.19 4.66 -2.79
C THR A 97 8.35 5.11 -3.67
N PHE A 98 8.57 4.47 -4.82
CA PHE A 98 9.59 4.90 -5.78
C PHE A 98 9.26 6.28 -6.34
N ALA A 99 8.02 6.52 -6.77
CA ALA A 99 7.57 7.81 -7.26
C ALA A 99 7.75 8.92 -6.22
N LEU A 100 7.51 8.63 -4.92
CA LEU A 100 7.77 9.54 -3.82
C LEU A 100 9.27 9.81 -3.66
N TYR A 101 10.10 8.77 -3.66
CA TYR A 101 11.56 8.90 -3.58
C TYR A 101 12.12 9.78 -4.71
N GLU A 102 11.69 9.53 -5.95
CA GLU A 102 12.11 10.30 -7.12
C GLU A 102 11.64 11.76 -7.03
N SER A 103 10.41 11.99 -6.56
CA SER A 103 9.84 13.33 -6.33
C SER A 103 10.54 14.13 -5.23
N LEU A 104 11.15 13.45 -4.26
CA LEU A 104 11.88 14.08 -3.16
C LEU A 104 13.37 14.33 -3.47
N THR A 105 13.93 13.61 -4.45
CA THR A 105 15.36 13.65 -4.78
C THR A 105 15.64 14.39 -6.08
N LYS A 106 15.78 13.65 -7.19
CA LYS A 106 16.21 14.15 -8.49
C LYS A 106 15.09 14.84 -9.25
N LYS A 107 13.84 14.66 -8.81
CA LYS A 107 12.64 15.32 -9.37
C LYS A 107 12.48 15.11 -10.87
N ARG A 108 12.88 13.94 -11.41
CA ARG A 108 12.75 13.64 -12.84
C ARG A 108 11.28 13.35 -13.14
N SER A 109 10.53 14.39 -13.52
CA SER A 109 9.07 14.36 -13.67
C SER A 109 8.55 13.24 -14.57
N PHE A 110 9.30 12.89 -15.62
CA PHE A 110 8.96 11.76 -16.51
C PHE A 110 9.05 10.41 -15.79
N LEU A 111 10.10 10.18 -15.00
CA LEU A 111 10.23 8.95 -14.20
C LEU A 111 9.19 8.88 -13.08
N VAL A 112 8.87 10.02 -12.46
CA VAL A 112 7.75 10.09 -11.50
C VAL A 112 6.45 9.65 -12.18
N GLY A 113 6.20 10.12 -13.41
CA GLY A 113 5.07 9.67 -14.21
C GLY A 113 5.08 8.16 -14.50
N ILE A 114 6.24 7.59 -14.86
CA ILE A 114 6.37 6.15 -15.11
C ILE A 114 6.04 5.33 -13.85
N PHE A 115 6.65 5.66 -12.72
CA PHE A 115 6.40 4.91 -11.48
C PHE A 115 4.97 5.12 -10.96
N PHE A 116 4.42 6.33 -11.08
CA PHE A 116 3.02 6.57 -10.74
C PHE A 116 2.05 5.81 -11.65
N GLY A 117 2.33 5.77 -12.96
CA GLY A 117 1.56 4.98 -13.93
C GLY A 117 1.61 3.48 -13.66
N ALA A 118 2.79 2.94 -13.28
CA ALA A 118 2.94 1.56 -12.86
C ALA A 118 2.18 1.24 -11.55
N ALA A 119 2.16 2.18 -10.60
CA ALA A 119 1.36 2.07 -9.38
C ALA A 119 -0.15 2.03 -9.72
N PHE A 120 -0.60 2.93 -10.60
CA PHE A 120 -1.98 2.95 -11.13
C PHE A 120 -2.37 1.61 -11.78
N LEU A 121 -1.50 1.08 -12.65
CA LEU A 121 -1.74 -0.19 -13.34
C LEU A 121 -1.62 -1.42 -12.41
N SER A 122 -1.23 -1.22 -11.15
CA SER A 122 -1.31 -2.22 -10.08
C SER A 122 -2.59 -2.06 -9.25
N ARG A 123 -2.98 -0.81 -8.95
CA ARG A 123 -4.15 -0.41 -8.16
C ARG A 123 -4.71 0.90 -8.71
N ILE A 124 -5.85 0.82 -9.40
CA ILE A 124 -6.46 1.96 -10.12
C ILE A 124 -6.78 3.14 -9.19
N ASN A 125 -7.19 2.85 -7.95
CA ASN A 125 -7.57 3.86 -6.97
C ASN A 125 -6.42 4.79 -6.55
N ILE A 126 -5.15 4.43 -6.81
CA ILE A 126 -3.99 5.27 -6.51
C ILE A 126 -3.99 6.58 -7.28
N PHE A 127 -4.71 6.64 -8.41
CA PHE A 127 -4.76 7.85 -9.24
C PHE A 127 -5.23 9.09 -8.46
N ILE A 128 -6.06 8.91 -7.43
CA ILE A 128 -6.55 10.00 -6.58
C ILE A 128 -5.42 10.73 -5.81
N SER A 129 -4.26 10.10 -5.66
CA SER A 129 -3.09 10.67 -4.98
C SER A 129 -2.17 11.49 -5.89
N LEU A 130 -2.49 11.63 -7.19
CA LEU A 130 -1.75 12.45 -8.15
C LEU A 130 -1.44 13.88 -7.65
N PRO A 131 -2.32 14.59 -6.93
CA PRO A 131 -2.04 15.93 -6.43
C PRO A 131 -0.76 16.07 -5.57
N VAL A 132 -0.34 15.03 -4.84
CA VAL A 132 0.93 15.05 -4.09
C VAL A 132 2.13 15.19 -5.02
N PHE A 133 2.12 14.47 -6.14
CA PHE A 133 3.22 14.47 -7.11
C PHE A 133 3.26 15.78 -7.89
N LEU A 134 2.09 16.31 -8.26
CA LEU A 134 1.96 17.62 -8.87
C LEU A 134 2.53 18.71 -7.95
N TYR A 135 2.19 18.67 -6.65
CA TYR A 135 2.73 19.60 -5.67
C TYR A 135 4.26 19.46 -5.48
N LEU A 136 4.79 18.24 -5.36
CA LEU A 136 6.23 18.00 -5.15
C LEU A 136 7.11 18.47 -6.32
N LEU A 137 6.54 18.46 -7.53
CA LEU A 137 7.19 18.83 -8.79
C LEU A 137 6.76 20.21 -9.32
N TRP A 138 6.05 21.00 -8.49
CA TRP A 138 5.73 22.38 -8.79
C TRP A 138 6.98 23.27 -8.70
N ASP A 139 7.35 23.89 -9.81
CA ASP A 139 8.41 24.88 -9.90
C ASP A 139 8.08 25.93 -10.98
N LYS A 140 9.04 26.80 -11.32
CA LYS A 140 8.87 27.80 -12.39
C LYS A 140 8.53 27.20 -13.77
N LYS A 141 8.84 25.92 -14.00
CA LYS A 141 8.59 25.15 -15.22
C LYS A 141 7.47 24.12 -15.02
N TRP A 142 6.55 24.35 -14.09
CA TRP A 142 5.48 23.43 -13.71
C TRP A 142 4.77 22.79 -14.90
N PHE A 143 4.44 23.55 -15.96
CA PHE A 143 3.74 23.03 -17.13
C PHE A 143 4.56 21.94 -17.86
N LYS A 144 5.87 22.16 -18.04
CA LYS A 144 6.78 21.16 -18.63
C LYS A 144 6.91 19.94 -17.73
N ASN A 145 6.93 20.13 -16.41
CA ASN A 145 6.98 19.02 -15.46
C ASN A 145 5.69 18.19 -15.51
N TYR A 146 4.53 18.84 -15.58
CA TYR A 146 3.23 18.17 -15.66
C TYR A 146 3.05 17.44 -16.97
N LEU A 147 3.49 18.02 -18.09
CA LEU A 147 3.51 17.33 -19.38
C LEU A 147 4.39 16.08 -19.31
N LYS A 148 5.58 16.16 -18.71
CA LYS A 148 6.46 15.00 -18.51
C LYS A 148 5.84 13.93 -17.62
N ILE A 149 5.15 14.30 -16.54
CA ILE A 149 4.38 13.35 -15.70
C ILE A 149 3.33 12.67 -16.55
N GLY A 150 2.53 13.44 -17.29
CA GLY A 150 1.50 12.92 -18.19
C GLY A 150 2.05 11.95 -19.22
N LEU A 151 3.17 12.30 -19.87
CA LEU A 151 3.85 11.42 -20.83
C LEU A 151 4.40 10.14 -20.18
N GLY A 152 4.84 10.20 -18.92
CA GLY A 152 5.28 9.01 -18.19
C GLY A 152 4.13 8.09 -17.78
N ILE A 153 2.96 8.66 -17.46
CA ILE A 153 1.74 7.91 -17.09
C ILE A 153 1.06 7.32 -18.33
N LEU A 154 1.11 8.03 -19.46
CA LEU A 154 0.34 7.73 -20.67
C LEU A 154 0.43 6.26 -21.14
N PRO A 155 1.61 5.60 -21.21
CA PRO A 155 1.69 4.20 -21.63
C PRO A 155 0.86 3.26 -20.76
N PHE A 156 0.80 3.50 -19.45
CA PHE A 156 0.07 2.67 -18.50
C PHE A 156 -1.44 2.89 -18.61
N LEU A 157 -1.88 4.13 -18.85
CA LEU A 157 -3.29 4.44 -19.13
C LEU A 157 -3.75 3.80 -20.43
N LEU A 158 -2.98 3.97 -21.51
CA LEU A 158 -3.30 3.39 -22.81
C LEU A 158 -3.33 1.85 -22.74
N LEU A 159 -2.38 1.25 -22.01
CA LEU A 159 -2.38 -0.18 -21.78
C LEU A 159 -3.62 -0.64 -21.01
N ASN A 160 -4.03 0.07 -19.95
CA ASN A 160 -5.24 -0.26 -19.21
C ASN A 160 -6.49 -0.17 -20.09
N PHE A 161 -6.63 0.89 -20.89
CA PHE A 161 -7.77 1.10 -21.77
C PHE A 161 -7.83 0.05 -22.87
N THR A 162 -6.70 -0.22 -23.52
CA THR A 162 -6.61 -1.23 -24.58
C THR A 162 -6.88 -2.62 -24.01
N TYR A 163 -6.32 -2.94 -22.85
CA TYR A 163 -6.53 -4.23 -22.19
C TYR A 163 -7.99 -4.44 -21.75
N ASN A 164 -8.68 -3.40 -21.27
CA ASN A 164 -10.10 -3.49 -20.97
C ASN A 164 -10.95 -3.57 -22.25
N PHE A 165 -10.60 -2.84 -23.31
CA PHE A 165 -11.33 -2.87 -24.57
C PHE A 165 -11.27 -4.25 -25.22
N ILE A 166 -10.09 -4.88 -25.25
CA ILE A 166 -9.92 -6.23 -25.78
C ILE A 166 -10.69 -7.27 -24.93
N ARG A 167 -10.69 -7.15 -23.60
CA ARG A 167 -11.36 -8.11 -22.70
C ARG A 167 -12.88 -7.96 -22.66
N PHE A 168 -13.38 -6.72 -22.72
CA PHE A 168 -14.75 -6.38 -22.33
C PHE A 168 -15.49 -5.45 -23.29
N GLY A 169 -14.85 -5.01 -24.37
CA GLY A 169 -15.41 -4.06 -25.34
C GLY A 169 -15.55 -2.62 -24.83
N VAL A 170 -15.00 -2.31 -23.66
CA VAL A 170 -15.07 -0.97 -23.03
C VAL A 170 -13.70 -0.54 -22.51
N VAL A 171 -13.42 0.76 -22.51
CA VAL A 171 -12.11 1.30 -22.10
C VAL A 171 -11.96 1.45 -20.58
N TRP A 172 -13.06 1.51 -19.83
CA TRP A 172 -13.03 1.59 -18.37
C TRP A 172 -12.96 0.21 -17.71
N ASP A 173 -12.48 0.17 -16.48
CA ASP A 173 -12.33 -1.07 -15.71
C ASP A 173 -13.68 -1.70 -15.38
N LYS A 174 -14.01 -2.78 -16.08
CA LYS A 174 -15.26 -3.53 -15.92
C LYS A 174 -15.10 -4.77 -15.04
N ALA A 175 -13.91 -5.35 -14.98
CA ALA A 175 -13.69 -6.68 -14.41
C ALA A 175 -14.19 -6.82 -12.96
N TYR A 176 -13.88 -5.85 -12.10
CA TYR A 176 -14.31 -5.86 -10.70
C TYR A 176 -15.83 -5.74 -10.54
N PHE A 177 -16.53 -5.06 -11.46
CA PHE A 177 -17.97 -4.86 -11.40
C PHE A 177 -18.77 -6.10 -11.80
N ILE A 178 -18.18 -6.98 -12.61
CA ILE A 178 -18.82 -8.25 -13.01
C ILE A 178 -18.52 -9.35 -11.99
N LEU A 179 -17.40 -9.26 -11.25
CA LEU A 179 -16.97 -10.33 -10.33
C LEU A 179 -18.07 -10.81 -9.35
N PRO A 180 -18.84 -9.94 -8.67
CA PRO A 180 -19.92 -10.41 -7.79
C PRO A 180 -21.02 -11.17 -8.52
N GLN A 181 -21.26 -10.88 -9.80
CA GLN A 181 -22.24 -11.57 -10.62
C GLN A 181 -21.76 -13.00 -10.92
N ILE A 182 -20.48 -13.13 -11.27
CA ILE A 182 -19.85 -14.43 -11.57
C ILE A 182 -19.80 -15.32 -10.31
N LEU A 183 -19.55 -14.71 -9.14
CA LEU A 183 -19.49 -15.44 -7.86
C LEU A 183 -20.88 -15.65 -7.21
N ASN A 184 -21.97 -15.19 -7.83
CA ASN A 184 -23.32 -15.21 -7.26
C ASN A 184 -23.43 -14.52 -5.88
N GLU A 185 -22.72 -13.40 -5.73
CA GLU A 185 -22.64 -12.64 -4.46
C GLU A 185 -23.44 -11.32 -4.47
N LEU A 186 -24.19 -11.02 -5.52
CA LEU A 186 -24.96 -9.77 -5.62
C LEU A 186 -25.94 -9.55 -4.45
N ASN A 187 -26.51 -10.61 -3.91
CA ASN A 187 -27.46 -10.54 -2.79
C ASN A 187 -26.78 -10.60 -1.42
N ARG A 188 -25.44 -10.67 -1.37
CA ARG A 188 -24.70 -10.73 -0.10
C ARG A 188 -24.53 -9.33 0.49
N PRO A 189 -24.43 -9.21 1.83
CA PRO A 189 -24.35 -7.91 2.50
C PRO A 189 -23.24 -6.98 1.98
N TRP A 190 -22.16 -7.56 1.46
CA TRP A 190 -20.99 -6.83 0.96
C TRP A 190 -21.14 -6.34 -0.50
N PHE A 191 -22.08 -6.85 -1.30
CA PHE A 191 -22.31 -6.38 -2.68
C PHE A 191 -23.75 -5.98 -2.99
N VAL A 192 -24.64 -5.98 -1.99
CA VAL A 192 -26.07 -5.65 -2.15
C VAL A 192 -26.32 -4.25 -2.72
N LYS A 193 -25.40 -3.30 -2.53
CA LYS A 193 -25.45 -1.93 -3.09
C LYS A 193 -24.48 -1.73 -4.27
N GLY A 194 -24.07 -2.82 -4.91
CA GLY A 194 -23.01 -2.85 -5.92
C GLY A 194 -21.60 -2.92 -5.33
N VAL A 195 -20.59 -2.86 -6.20
CA VAL A 195 -19.16 -2.99 -5.84
C VAL A 195 -18.60 -1.75 -5.15
N THR A 196 -19.18 -0.59 -5.43
CA THR A 196 -18.72 0.70 -4.89
C THR A 196 -19.92 1.51 -4.41
N ASN A 197 -19.99 1.79 -3.12
CA ASN A 197 -21.05 2.59 -2.50
C ASN A 197 -20.57 3.26 -1.20
N ILE A 198 -20.99 4.50 -0.98
CA ILE A 198 -20.68 5.28 0.24
C ILE A 198 -21.13 4.55 1.52
N ALA A 199 -22.20 3.75 1.43
CA ALA A 199 -22.74 3.00 2.57
C ALA A 199 -21.77 1.95 3.14
N TYR A 200 -20.69 1.58 2.45
CA TYR A 200 -19.69 0.64 2.95
C TYR A 200 -18.56 1.31 3.77
N ILE A 201 -18.47 2.64 3.76
CA ILE A 201 -17.45 3.39 4.51
C ILE A 201 -17.48 3.06 6.02
N PRO A 202 -18.64 3.00 6.71
CA PRO A 202 -18.69 2.63 8.12
C PRO A 202 -18.09 1.25 8.41
N SER A 203 -18.40 0.24 7.60
CA SER A 203 -17.85 -1.11 7.76
C SER A 203 -16.33 -1.13 7.59
N ASN A 204 -15.82 -0.37 6.63
CA ASN A 204 -14.39 -0.23 6.40
C ASN A 204 -13.69 0.59 7.51
N LEU A 205 -14.35 1.58 8.12
CA LEU A 205 -13.84 2.28 9.31
C LEU A 205 -13.73 1.34 10.50
N ILE A 206 -14.74 0.50 10.75
CA ILE A 206 -14.69 -0.55 11.79
C ILE A 206 -13.55 -1.53 11.49
N ALA A 207 -13.41 -1.97 10.24
CA ALA A 207 -12.31 -2.85 9.83
C ALA A 207 -10.93 -2.21 10.06
N ALA A 208 -10.78 -0.93 9.76
CA ALA A 208 -9.51 -0.21 9.83
C ALA A 208 -9.12 0.23 11.25
N PHE A 209 -10.09 0.56 12.11
CA PHE A 209 -9.81 1.22 13.40
C PHE A 209 -10.44 0.54 14.61
N TRP A 210 -11.43 -0.34 14.44
CA TRP A 210 -12.19 -0.97 15.53
C TRP A 210 -12.32 -2.48 15.38
N SER A 211 -11.30 -3.13 14.81
CA SER A 211 -11.23 -4.58 14.68
C SER A 211 -10.12 -5.15 15.55
N PHE A 212 -10.48 -6.11 16.38
CA PHE A 212 -9.66 -6.68 17.44
C PHE A 212 -9.34 -8.16 17.16
N PRO A 213 -8.30 -8.72 17.79
CA PRO A 213 -8.09 -10.16 17.75
C PRO A 213 -9.25 -10.91 18.40
N LYS A 214 -9.45 -12.17 18.01
CA LYS A 214 -10.40 -13.06 18.66
C LYS A 214 -9.81 -13.52 19.99
N ILE A 215 -10.64 -13.51 21.03
CA ILE A 215 -10.30 -14.08 22.33
C ILE A 215 -10.93 -15.47 22.40
N LEU A 216 -10.10 -16.47 22.67
CA LEU A 216 -10.48 -17.88 22.75
C LEU A 216 -10.46 -18.34 24.21
N ASN A 217 -11.28 -19.35 24.53
CA ASN A 217 -11.30 -19.94 25.88
C ASN A 217 -10.20 -20.99 26.10
N THR A 218 -9.50 -21.37 25.04
CA THR A 218 -8.42 -22.37 25.04
C THR A 218 -7.16 -21.80 24.39
N PRO A 219 -5.96 -22.32 24.71
CA PRO A 219 -4.73 -21.92 24.05
C PRO A 219 -4.86 -22.01 22.51
N PRO A 220 -4.37 -21.01 21.74
CA PRO A 220 -3.48 -19.91 22.16
C PRO A 220 -4.14 -18.65 22.76
N TYR A 221 -5.42 -18.70 23.18
CA TYR A 221 -6.22 -17.62 23.80
C TYR A 221 -6.43 -16.34 22.98
N ILE A 222 -5.49 -15.98 22.10
CA ILE A 222 -5.57 -14.81 21.22
C ILE A 222 -5.24 -15.29 19.81
N GLU A 223 -6.22 -15.16 18.91
CA GLU A 223 -6.11 -15.51 17.50
C GLU A 223 -6.34 -14.25 16.65
N PRO A 224 -5.61 -14.05 15.53
CA PRO A 224 -5.91 -12.92 14.66
C PRO A 224 -7.27 -13.13 13.97
N SER A 225 -8.06 -12.06 13.87
CA SER A 225 -9.35 -12.15 13.20
C SER A 225 -9.17 -12.26 11.68
N TRP A 226 -9.91 -13.17 11.05
CA TRP A 226 -9.92 -13.33 9.58
C TRP A 226 -10.56 -12.14 8.88
N SER A 227 -11.36 -11.33 9.58
CA SER A 227 -12.10 -10.23 8.99
C SER A 227 -11.25 -8.98 8.78
N SER A 228 -10.43 -8.60 9.77
CA SER A 228 -9.47 -7.49 9.78
C SER A 228 -8.80 -7.39 11.15
N LEU A 229 -7.72 -6.61 11.24
CA LEU A 229 -7.21 -6.05 12.50
C LEU A 229 -6.95 -4.56 12.32
N ALA A 230 -7.20 -3.78 13.38
CA ALA A 230 -7.04 -2.34 13.32
C ALA A 230 -5.59 -1.93 12.96
N ILE A 231 -5.46 -0.85 12.20
CA ILE A 231 -4.16 -0.31 11.75
C ILE A 231 -3.30 0.05 12.96
N TRP A 232 -3.88 0.60 14.02
CA TRP A 232 -3.13 0.99 15.22
C TRP A 232 -2.71 -0.20 16.08
N ILE A 233 -3.34 -1.38 15.92
CA ILE A 233 -2.90 -2.64 16.56
C ILE A 233 -1.76 -3.26 15.76
N THR A 234 -1.90 -3.30 14.43
CA THR A 234 -0.89 -3.89 13.54
C THR A 234 0.34 -3.01 13.36
N THR A 235 0.19 -1.69 13.38
CA THR A 235 1.29 -0.72 13.24
C THR A 235 1.14 0.47 14.22
N PRO A 236 1.25 0.25 15.55
CA PRO A 236 1.16 1.32 16.55
C PRO A 236 2.05 2.53 16.26
N ALA A 237 3.23 2.32 15.67
CA ALA A 237 4.17 3.38 15.33
C ALA A 237 3.62 4.41 14.31
N PHE A 238 2.53 4.11 13.59
CA PHE A 238 1.85 5.09 12.73
C PHE A 238 1.23 6.26 13.50
N ILE A 239 1.10 6.18 14.83
CA ILE A 239 0.74 7.35 15.64
C ILE A 239 1.72 8.52 15.44
N PHE A 240 2.98 8.23 15.10
CA PHE A 240 3.98 9.28 14.85
C PHE A 240 3.71 10.09 13.56
N ALA A 241 2.83 9.63 12.67
CA ALA A 241 2.40 10.39 11.51
C ALA A 241 1.74 11.72 11.91
N PHE A 242 1.01 11.74 13.04
CA PHE A 242 0.32 12.93 13.54
C PHE A 242 1.27 14.01 14.11
N PHE A 243 2.54 13.67 14.35
CA PHE A 243 3.55 14.61 14.82
C PHE A 243 4.28 15.32 13.67
N SER A 244 3.94 15.00 12.42
CA SER A 244 4.36 15.78 11.26
C SER A 244 3.74 17.18 11.28
N SER A 245 4.47 18.20 10.81
CA SER A 245 4.01 19.59 10.86
C SER A 245 2.83 19.83 9.91
N ILE A 246 1.62 20.08 10.42
CA ILE A 246 0.47 20.44 9.56
C ILE A 246 0.64 21.80 8.88
N LYS A 247 1.53 22.66 9.41
CA LYS A 247 1.89 23.94 8.78
C LYS A 247 2.57 23.72 7.43
N GLU A 248 3.30 22.62 7.26
CA GLU A 248 3.95 22.28 5.99
C GLU A 248 2.90 21.86 4.95
N ARG A 249 2.95 22.50 3.77
CA ARG A 249 2.03 22.20 2.66
C ARG A 249 2.13 20.73 2.25
N LEU A 250 3.33 20.16 2.17
CA LEU A 250 3.54 18.74 1.86
C LEU A 250 2.76 17.82 2.81
N THR A 251 2.85 18.05 4.12
CA THR A 251 2.14 17.26 5.14
C THR A 251 0.63 17.27 4.90
N ARG A 252 0.05 18.43 4.53
CA ARG A 252 -1.37 18.53 4.19
C ARG A 252 -1.74 17.73 2.95
N PHE A 253 -0.94 17.79 1.88
CA PHE A 253 -1.18 16.99 0.68
C PHE A 253 -1.04 15.48 0.93
N LEU A 254 -0.12 15.07 1.81
CA LEU A 254 0.03 13.67 2.22
C LEU A 254 -1.19 13.18 2.99
N TRP A 255 -1.64 13.92 4.01
CA TRP A 255 -2.87 13.58 4.75
C TRP A 255 -4.12 13.59 3.86
N LEU A 256 -4.23 14.54 2.95
CA LEU A 256 -5.30 14.58 1.97
C LEU A 256 -5.27 13.32 1.08
N SER A 257 -4.09 12.88 0.64
CA SER A 257 -3.97 11.67 -0.17
C SER A 257 -4.28 10.40 0.63
N VAL A 258 -3.89 10.33 1.89
CA VAL A 258 -4.29 9.24 2.81
C VAL A 258 -5.82 9.21 2.92
N LEU A 259 -6.45 10.35 3.22
CA LEU A 259 -7.90 10.45 3.39
C LEU A 259 -8.65 10.08 2.10
N LEU A 260 -8.29 10.67 0.96
CA LEU A 260 -8.98 10.41 -0.31
C LEU A 260 -8.79 8.96 -0.76
N THR A 261 -7.58 8.41 -0.64
CA THR A 261 -7.33 7.00 -0.96
C THR A 261 -8.13 6.08 -0.04
N PHE A 262 -8.16 6.37 1.26
CA PHE A 262 -8.98 5.63 2.23
C PHE A 262 -10.46 5.68 1.86
N LEU A 263 -11.03 6.86 1.56
CA LEU A 263 -12.43 6.98 1.20
C LEU A 263 -12.78 6.16 -0.04
N VAL A 264 -11.94 6.20 -1.07
CA VAL A 264 -12.17 5.41 -2.30
C VAL A 264 -12.16 3.91 -2.01
N VAL A 265 -11.19 3.40 -1.24
CA VAL A 265 -11.16 1.96 -0.90
C VAL A 265 -12.25 1.58 0.10
N ALA A 266 -12.64 2.48 1.00
CA ALA A 266 -13.68 2.27 1.99
C ALA A 266 -15.09 2.23 1.39
N MET A 267 -15.26 2.82 0.19
CA MET A 267 -16.48 2.66 -0.60
C MET A 267 -16.58 1.27 -1.25
N HIS A 268 -15.55 0.42 -1.19
CA HIS A 268 -15.62 -0.92 -1.78
C HIS A 268 -16.50 -1.86 -0.95
N GLY A 269 -17.27 -2.69 -1.66
CA GLY A 269 -18.02 -3.79 -1.07
C GLY A 269 -17.10 -4.83 -0.43
N GLY A 270 -17.27 -5.06 0.88
CA GLY A 270 -16.41 -5.92 1.68
C GLY A 270 -15.18 -5.20 2.24
N THR A 271 -14.54 -5.80 3.25
CA THR A 271 -13.47 -5.15 4.04
C THR A 271 -12.08 -5.71 3.77
N GLY A 272 -11.94 -6.63 2.81
CA GLY A 272 -10.67 -7.25 2.44
C GLY A 272 -10.66 -8.78 2.47
N TRP A 273 -11.77 -9.43 2.82
CA TRP A 273 -11.90 -10.90 2.94
C TRP A 273 -10.91 -11.47 3.96
N ALA A 274 -10.48 -12.73 3.80
CA ALA A 274 -9.47 -13.34 4.66
C ALA A 274 -8.15 -12.55 4.59
N GLN A 275 -7.78 -11.92 5.71
CA GLN A 275 -6.61 -11.04 5.78
C GLN A 275 -6.05 -10.88 7.20
N PHE A 276 -4.79 -10.46 7.28
CA PHE A 276 -4.17 -9.92 8.49
C PHE A 276 -4.07 -8.40 8.41
N GLY A 277 -4.74 -7.72 9.34
CA GLY A 277 -4.85 -6.26 9.31
C GLY A 277 -5.75 -5.75 8.19
N TYR A 278 -5.93 -4.44 8.15
CA TYR A 278 -6.73 -3.80 7.10
C TYR A 278 -5.91 -3.62 5.82
N ARG A 279 -5.89 -4.62 4.93
CA ARG A 279 -4.97 -4.67 3.79
C ARG A 279 -5.14 -3.52 2.82
N PHE A 280 -6.35 -2.97 2.66
CA PHE A 280 -6.59 -1.82 1.78
C PHE A 280 -5.78 -0.58 2.19
N ALA A 281 -5.31 -0.54 3.44
CA ALA A 281 -4.46 0.54 3.92
C ALA A 281 -3.11 0.64 3.20
N VAL A 282 -2.60 -0.47 2.66
CA VAL A 282 -1.30 -0.52 1.96
C VAL A 282 -1.25 0.46 0.78
N ASP A 283 -2.39 0.77 0.18
CA ASP A 283 -2.51 1.76 -0.90
C ASP A 283 -2.11 3.19 -0.47
N PHE A 284 -2.16 3.50 0.82
CA PHE A 284 -1.75 4.80 1.37
C PHE A 284 -0.60 4.71 2.39
N TYR A 285 -0.05 3.52 2.63
CA TYR A 285 1.13 3.34 3.50
C TYR A 285 2.36 4.14 3.06
N PRO A 286 2.69 4.27 1.76
CA PRO A 286 3.84 5.08 1.34
C PRO A 286 3.75 6.54 1.84
N PHE A 287 2.54 7.12 1.86
CA PHE A 287 2.31 8.46 2.41
C PHE A 287 2.39 8.48 3.93
N LEU A 288 1.85 7.47 4.62
CA LEU A 288 1.97 7.33 6.08
C LEU A 288 3.42 7.16 6.54
N PHE A 289 4.23 6.37 5.83
CA PHE A 289 5.66 6.25 6.13
C PHE A 289 6.36 7.60 6.01
N LEU A 290 6.11 8.36 4.94
CA LEU A 290 6.68 9.70 4.81
C LEU A 290 6.22 10.66 5.92
N LEU A 291 4.95 10.59 6.34
CA LEU A 291 4.44 11.35 7.48
C LEU A 291 5.13 10.96 8.79
N VAL A 292 5.30 9.67 9.06
CA VAL A 292 6.02 9.16 10.24
C VAL A 292 7.47 9.61 10.22
N ILE A 293 8.18 9.44 9.09
CA ILE A 293 9.56 9.89 8.90
C ILE A 293 9.68 11.38 9.24
N LYS A 294 8.78 12.21 8.71
CA LYS A 294 8.75 13.65 9.01
C LYS A 294 8.44 13.93 10.48
N GLY A 295 7.55 13.17 11.11
CA GLY A 295 7.22 13.31 12.53
C GLY A 295 8.43 13.01 13.43
N VAL A 296 9.01 11.82 13.31
CA VAL A 296 10.12 11.37 14.16
C VAL A 296 11.43 12.11 13.87
N SER A 297 11.63 12.62 12.65
CA SER A 297 12.83 13.40 12.31
C SER A 297 12.86 14.76 12.99
N ARG A 298 11.71 15.32 13.40
CA ARG A 298 11.66 16.61 14.08
C ARG A 298 11.99 16.51 15.56
N THR A 299 11.53 15.46 16.22
CA THR A 299 11.68 15.27 17.68
C THR A 299 12.87 14.40 18.06
N GLY A 300 13.41 13.64 17.10
CA GLY A 300 14.39 12.58 17.36
C GLY A 300 13.73 11.34 17.97
N LEU A 301 14.47 10.23 18.00
CA LEU A 301 13.98 8.98 18.57
C LEU A 301 14.19 8.95 20.09
N ARG A 302 13.17 8.47 20.78
CA ARG A 302 13.10 8.29 22.24
C ARG A 302 12.60 6.88 22.55
N TRP A 303 12.64 6.47 23.81
CA TRP A 303 12.24 5.12 24.25
C TRP A 303 10.86 4.68 23.71
N HIS A 304 9.86 5.58 23.73
CA HIS A 304 8.50 5.26 23.26
C HIS A 304 8.43 4.98 21.75
N HIS A 305 9.33 5.54 20.94
CA HIS A 305 9.41 5.20 19.51
C HIS A 305 9.88 3.76 19.30
N TRP A 306 10.86 3.33 20.09
CA TRP A 306 11.36 1.95 20.07
C TRP A 306 10.34 0.98 20.64
N LEU A 307 9.62 1.35 21.70
CA LEU A 307 8.54 0.52 22.26
C LEU A 307 7.43 0.29 21.22
N LEU A 308 6.90 1.35 20.59
CA LEU A 308 5.84 1.19 19.60
C LEU A 308 6.31 0.45 18.34
N LEU A 309 7.59 0.61 17.95
CA LEU A 309 8.19 -0.21 16.90
C LEU A 309 8.23 -1.69 17.30
N ALA A 310 8.72 -2.01 18.51
CA ALA A 310 8.80 -3.38 19.00
C ALA A 310 7.41 -4.04 19.03
N LEU A 311 6.39 -3.33 19.54
CA LEU A 311 5.00 -3.82 19.51
C LEU A 311 4.53 -4.06 18.08
N SER A 312 4.83 -3.15 17.15
CA SER A 312 4.49 -3.32 15.73
C SER A 312 5.13 -4.59 15.17
N ILE A 313 6.41 -4.84 15.45
CA ILE A 313 7.13 -6.04 14.98
C ILE A 313 6.54 -7.31 15.58
N ILE A 314 6.26 -7.33 16.90
CA ILE A 314 5.69 -8.49 17.58
C ILE A 314 4.33 -8.86 16.98
N VAL A 315 3.44 -7.89 16.77
CA VAL A 315 2.12 -8.13 16.20
C VAL A 315 2.21 -8.65 14.76
N ASN A 316 3.08 -8.09 13.92
CA ASN A 316 3.21 -8.58 12.55
C ASN A 316 3.93 -9.92 12.45
N LEU A 317 4.93 -10.18 13.31
CA LEU A 317 5.55 -11.50 13.45
C LEU A 317 4.49 -12.54 13.82
N TRP A 318 3.61 -12.22 14.78
CA TRP A 318 2.48 -13.05 15.13
C TRP A 318 1.60 -13.34 13.91
N GLY A 319 1.19 -12.34 13.14
CA GLY A 319 0.43 -12.54 11.90
C GLY A 319 1.13 -13.45 10.87
N VAL A 320 2.43 -13.24 10.64
CA VAL A 320 3.25 -14.03 9.70
C VAL A 320 3.41 -15.48 10.16
N LEU A 321 3.57 -15.72 11.47
CA LEU A 321 3.65 -17.07 12.01
C LEU A 321 2.31 -17.80 11.89
N TRP A 322 1.19 -17.12 12.15
CA TRP A 322 -0.15 -17.72 12.04
C TRP A 322 -0.43 -18.25 10.62
N ILE A 323 -0.19 -17.44 9.59
CA ILE A 323 -0.41 -17.90 8.20
C ILE A 323 0.56 -19.01 7.78
N ASN A 324 1.86 -18.89 8.10
CA ASN A 324 2.88 -19.79 7.55
C ASN A 324 3.12 -21.08 8.36
N LYS A 325 2.75 -21.09 9.65
CA LYS A 325 3.03 -22.22 10.55
C LYS A 325 1.79 -22.85 11.16
N PHE A 326 0.71 -22.07 11.31
CA PHE A 326 -0.52 -22.54 11.96
C PHE A 326 -1.70 -22.70 11.00
N GLY A 327 -1.48 -22.56 9.69
CA GLY A 327 -2.52 -22.74 8.66
C GLY A 327 -3.67 -21.73 8.77
N TRP A 328 -3.42 -20.60 9.42
CA TRP A 328 -4.42 -19.56 9.62
C TRP A 328 -4.78 -18.94 8.28
N VAL A 329 -6.02 -19.10 7.84
CA VAL A 329 -6.51 -18.75 6.48
C VAL A 329 -5.79 -19.44 5.31
N SER A 330 -5.02 -20.52 5.55
CA SER A 330 -4.54 -21.38 4.46
C SER A 330 -5.68 -22.26 3.94
N PHE A 331 -5.79 -22.36 2.61
CA PHE A 331 -6.81 -23.19 1.94
C PHE A 331 -6.60 -24.68 2.18
#